data_AF-A0A0C2ZY89-F1
#
_entry.id   AF-A0A0C2ZY89-F1
#
_cell.length_a   1.000
_cell.length_b   1.000
_cell.length_c   1.000
_cell.angle_alpha   90.00
_cell.angle_beta   90.00
_cell.angle_gamma   90.00
#
_symmetry.space_group_name_H-M   'P 1'
#
loop_
_entity.id
_entity.type
_entity.pdbx_description
1 polymer ?
#
loop_
_entity_poly.entity_id
_entity_poly.type
_entity_poly.pdbx_seq_one_letter_code
_entity_poly.pdbx_strand_id
1 'polypeptide(L)'
;MLKKLLLSIFVTLSAFATQPSTPTLPKTPKSVLEKSIEQAKAKGMVVENRKTTDTTDAFDLVIKDFSKLTGMPPQEASGLDKNASQTPPKDPYSEFNGIAFHTDVEYKQESYLSTLYLSNFPMKEMSKEEKSVVERIINNKLLYITSEHNVVTNAFTMEVKDIDEQFETIHIKTSGFKGHGTYDMDNLDTQDMKLNIASMMLKPTEKKFLGEYLTINNLYLNLNATPSDKMLNLNYNIGVELIDANISKKVTKVNKANMDIAFTNIDRTSYNKLVELSQSNTVIDPNSPEFMNLLTGLITQDIAIEIKDLSTDDLVVDSQKMGSFKANAKVTLKKDPNLEQLLKINPMMALSAIEVNAHIELSQAMLKTLSQTPKGAMLAFIPPKMEKDMAIYDIQYTDGKLLVNGKPLQ
;
A
#
# COMPACT_ATOMS: atom_id res chain seq x y z
N MET A 1 -0.36 17.86 -11.92
CA MET A 1 0.98 17.28 -12.20
C MET A 1 1.55 16.42 -11.07
N LEU A 2 1.83 16.96 -9.87
CA LEU A 2 2.51 16.22 -8.78
C LEU A 2 1.77 14.95 -8.31
N LYS A 3 0.43 15.05 -8.18
CA LYS A 3 -0.44 13.88 -7.90
C LYS A 3 -0.29 12.77 -8.96
N LYS A 4 -0.13 13.15 -10.24
CA LYS A 4 0.01 12.21 -11.37
C LYS A 4 1.37 11.51 -11.35
N LEU A 5 2.44 12.25 -11.06
CA LEU A 5 3.81 11.74 -10.99
C LEU A 5 4.02 10.81 -9.78
N LEU A 6 3.49 11.18 -8.61
CA LEU A 6 3.55 10.34 -7.41
C LEU A 6 2.73 9.05 -7.62
N LEU A 7 1.52 9.15 -8.18
CA LEU A 7 0.68 7.98 -8.46
C LEU A 7 1.35 7.02 -9.44
N SER A 8 2.05 7.51 -10.48
CA SER A 8 2.79 6.63 -11.40
C SER A 8 3.93 5.87 -10.71
N ILE A 9 4.67 6.50 -9.78
CA ILE A 9 5.75 5.82 -9.04
C ILE A 9 5.18 4.71 -8.14
N PHE A 10 4.04 4.97 -7.46
CA PHE A 10 3.39 3.98 -6.61
C PHE A 10 2.73 2.82 -7.38
N VAL A 11 2.17 3.09 -8.56
CA VAL A 11 1.53 2.06 -9.40
C VAL A 11 2.53 1.11 -10.06
N THR A 12 3.73 1.59 -10.43
CA THR A 12 4.79 0.71 -10.96
C THR A 12 5.25 -0.32 -9.92
N LEU A 13 5.17 0.00 -8.62
CA LEU A 13 5.53 -0.91 -7.52
C LEU A 13 4.43 -1.95 -7.22
N SER A 14 3.15 -1.61 -7.39
CA SER A 14 2.03 -2.52 -7.12
C SER A 14 1.70 -3.46 -8.29
N ALA A 15 2.10 -3.12 -9.52
CA ALA A 15 1.83 -3.90 -10.72
C ALA A 15 2.39 -5.34 -10.68
N PHE A 16 3.43 -5.60 -9.89
CA PHE A 16 4.06 -6.92 -9.77
C PHE A 16 3.42 -7.85 -8.72
N ALA A 17 2.36 -7.41 -8.02
CA ALA A 17 1.68 -8.27 -7.05
C ALA A 17 0.60 -9.15 -7.71
N THR A 18 0.87 -10.46 -7.77
CA THR A 18 -0.09 -11.59 -7.71
C THR A 18 -0.91 -12.00 -8.97
N GLN A 19 -0.89 -13.31 -9.31
CA GLN A 19 -1.84 -14.10 -10.14
C GLN A 19 -1.67 -15.63 -9.87
N PRO A 20 -2.66 -16.50 -10.20
CA PRO A 20 -2.64 -17.92 -9.85
C PRO A 20 -1.55 -18.76 -10.54
N SER A 21 -1.12 -19.82 -9.85
CA SER A 21 -0.04 -20.73 -10.26
C SER A 21 -0.39 -21.53 -11.53
N THR A 22 0.51 -21.54 -12.50
CA THR A 22 0.48 -22.44 -13.68
C THR A 22 1.53 -23.55 -13.52
N PRO A 23 1.39 -24.70 -14.23
CA PRO A 23 2.28 -25.85 -14.05
C PRO A 23 3.74 -25.53 -14.36
N THR A 24 4.65 -26.09 -13.56
CA THR A 24 6.10 -25.81 -13.55
C THR A 24 6.81 -26.37 -14.79
N LEU A 25 7.03 -25.52 -15.78
CA LEU A 25 8.16 -25.64 -16.70
C LEU A 25 9.49 -25.36 -15.95
N PRO A 26 10.65 -25.77 -16.47
CA PRO A 26 11.95 -25.37 -15.91
C PRO A 26 12.02 -23.84 -15.81
N LYS A 27 12.31 -23.30 -14.61
CA LYS A 27 12.46 -21.86 -14.37
C LYS A 27 13.73 -21.34 -15.04
N THR A 28 13.63 -20.90 -16.28
CA THR A 28 14.67 -20.10 -16.93
C THR A 28 14.40 -18.60 -16.68
N PRO A 29 15.42 -17.74 -16.66
CA PRO A 29 15.24 -16.28 -16.61
C PRO A 29 14.24 -15.77 -17.65
N LYS A 30 14.34 -16.28 -18.89
CA LYS A 30 13.41 -15.94 -19.97
C LYS A 30 11.97 -16.35 -19.70
N SER A 31 11.72 -17.57 -19.23
CA SER A 31 10.35 -18.02 -18.92
C SER A 31 9.72 -17.26 -17.75
N VAL A 32 10.51 -16.85 -16.76
CA VAL A 32 10.04 -16.02 -15.64
C VAL A 32 9.69 -14.61 -16.12
N LEU A 33 10.51 -14.01 -16.99
CA LEU A 33 10.18 -12.72 -17.61
C LEU A 33 8.90 -12.80 -18.44
N GLU A 34 8.73 -13.83 -19.29
CA GLU A 34 7.51 -14.00 -20.09
C GLU A 34 6.27 -14.10 -19.19
N LYS A 35 6.36 -14.86 -18.08
CA LYS A 35 5.27 -14.92 -17.11
C LYS A 35 4.95 -13.55 -16.54
N SER A 36 5.98 -12.74 -16.23
CA SER A 36 5.80 -11.38 -15.69
C SER A 36 5.12 -10.46 -16.71
N ILE A 37 5.49 -10.59 -17.99
CA ILE A 37 4.86 -9.88 -19.10
C ILE A 37 3.39 -10.27 -19.25
N GLU A 38 3.05 -11.56 -19.19
CA GLU A 38 1.65 -12.00 -19.28
C GLU A 38 0.81 -11.50 -18.11
N GLN A 39 1.37 -11.45 -16.89
CA GLN A 39 0.71 -10.84 -15.74
C GLN A 39 0.47 -9.33 -15.94
N ALA A 40 1.45 -8.61 -16.47
CA ALA A 40 1.30 -7.20 -16.79
C ALA A 40 0.21 -6.97 -17.86
N LYS A 41 0.14 -7.85 -18.88
CA LYS A 41 -0.92 -7.80 -19.91
C LYS A 41 -2.31 -8.02 -19.32
N ALA A 42 -2.46 -8.98 -18.42
CA ALA A 42 -3.71 -9.22 -17.72
C ALA A 42 -4.19 -7.98 -16.93
N LYS A 43 -3.25 -7.14 -16.49
CA LYS A 43 -3.50 -5.86 -15.79
C LYS A 43 -3.65 -4.65 -16.70
N GLY A 44 -3.90 -4.84 -18.00
CA GLY A 44 -4.20 -3.75 -18.93
C GLY A 44 -2.97 -3.09 -19.56
N MET A 45 -1.79 -3.71 -19.47
CA MET A 45 -0.62 -3.31 -20.25
C MET A 45 -0.55 -4.06 -21.58
N VAL A 46 0.25 -3.56 -22.51
CA VAL A 46 0.66 -4.29 -23.71
C VAL A 46 2.17 -4.16 -23.89
N VAL A 47 2.75 -5.11 -24.62
CA VAL A 47 4.15 -5.07 -25.03
C VAL A 47 4.23 -4.56 -26.46
N GLU A 48 4.95 -3.47 -26.68
CA GLU A 48 5.21 -2.88 -27.99
C GLU A 48 6.72 -2.87 -28.28
N ASN A 49 7.09 -2.74 -29.55
CA ASN A 49 8.49 -2.57 -30.00
C ASN A 49 9.49 -3.63 -29.51
N ARG A 50 9.02 -4.86 -29.20
CA ARG A 50 9.86 -5.93 -28.65
C ARG A 50 10.92 -6.40 -29.64
N LYS A 51 12.17 -6.43 -29.19
CA LYS A 51 13.33 -7.01 -29.86
C LYS A 51 13.99 -7.99 -28.89
N THR A 52 14.08 -9.24 -29.28
CA THR A 52 14.59 -10.31 -28.43
C THR A 52 15.76 -11.03 -29.10
N THR A 53 16.80 -11.31 -28.33
CA THR A 53 17.91 -12.18 -28.71
C THR A 53 17.99 -13.37 -27.74
N ASP A 54 19.05 -14.18 -27.82
CA ASP A 54 19.30 -15.25 -26.85
C ASP A 54 19.74 -14.73 -25.49
N THR A 55 20.36 -13.54 -25.44
CA THR A 55 20.97 -12.98 -24.23
C THR A 55 20.29 -11.69 -23.76
N THR A 56 19.42 -11.11 -24.58
CA THR A 56 18.77 -9.83 -24.26
C THR A 56 17.31 -9.77 -24.70
N ASP A 57 16.56 -8.88 -24.07
CA ASP A 57 15.23 -8.44 -24.48
C ASP A 57 15.14 -6.92 -24.38
N ALA A 58 14.43 -6.27 -25.29
CA ALA A 58 14.16 -4.84 -25.23
C ALA A 58 12.73 -4.59 -25.70
N PHE A 59 11.90 -3.93 -24.91
CA PHE A 59 10.49 -3.69 -25.25
C PHE A 59 9.88 -2.52 -24.50
N ASP A 60 8.75 -2.01 -24.98
CA ASP A 60 7.96 -1.01 -24.27
C ASP A 60 6.76 -1.67 -23.59
N LEU A 61 6.60 -1.44 -22.28
CA LEU A 61 5.39 -1.73 -21.53
C LEU A 61 4.47 -0.51 -21.58
N VAL A 62 3.37 -0.61 -22.32
CA VAL A 62 2.43 0.49 -22.53
C VAL A 62 1.14 0.24 -21.77
N ILE A 63 0.77 1.16 -20.89
CA ILE A 63 -0.51 1.09 -20.16
C ILE A 63 -1.64 1.44 -21.12
N LYS A 64 -2.53 0.49 -21.44
CA LYS A 64 -3.72 0.74 -22.25
C LYS A 64 -4.98 0.94 -21.42
N ASP A 65 -4.99 0.39 -20.21
CA ASP A 65 -6.12 0.44 -19.29
C ASP A 65 -5.61 0.63 -17.85
N PHE A 66 -5.43 1.88 -17.45
CA PHE A 66 -4.94 2.23 -16.10
C PHE A 66 -5.92 1.81 -15.00
N SER A 67 -7.22 1.74 -15.30
CA SER A 67 -8.23 1.28 -14.34
C SER A 67 -7.99 -0.17 -13.94
N LYS A 68 -7.73 -1.06 -14.91
CA LYS A 68 -7.33 -2.45 -14.65
C LYS A 68 -6.02 -2.57 -13.89
N LEU A 69 -5.05 -1.70 -14.20
CA LEU A 69 -3.75 -1.73 -13.54
C LEU A 69 -3.86 -1.42 -12.04
N THR A 70 -4.72 -0.48 -11.69
CA THR A 70 -4.93 -0.06 -10.29
C THR A 70 -5.94 -0.91 -9.54
N GLY A 71 -6.75 -1.71 -10.25
CA GLY A 71 -7.93 -2.36 -9.69
C GLY A 71 -8.97 -1.36 -9.16
N MET A 72 -8.80 -0.06 -9.43
CA MET A 72 -9.77 0.95 -9.03
C MET A 72 -10.90 0.92 -10.05
N PRO A 73 -12.15 0.63 -9.64
CA PRO A 73 -13.26 0.76 -10.56
C PRO A 73 -13.32 2.21 -11.04
N PRO A 74 -13.78 2.46 -12.29
CA PRO A 74 -14.17 3.80 -12.69
C PRO A 74 -15.07 4.34 -11.59
N GLN A 75 -14.78 5.55 -11.07
CA GLN A 75 -15.60 6.13 -10.02
C GLN A 75 -17.04 6.23 -10.54
N GLU A 76 -17.87 5.25 -10.22
CA GLU A 76 -19.31 5.42 -10.30
C GLU A 76 -19.63 6.58 -9.37
N ALA A 77 -20.40 7.53 -9.86
CA ALA A 77 -20.94 8.58 -9.01
C ALA A 77 -21.54 7.89 -7.80
N SER A 78 -20.91 8.04 -6.64
CA SER A 78 -21.32 7.42 -5.38
C SER A 78 -22.84 7.53 -5.29
N GLY A 79 -23.54 6.41 -5.17
CA GLY A 79 -25.00 6.28 -5.31
C GLY A 79 -25.86 7.04 -4.29
N LEU A 80 -25.35 8.12 -3.73
CA LEU A 80 -26.04 9.10 -2.88
C LEU A 80 -26.81 10.16 -3.69
N ASP A 81 -26.60 10.26 -5.00
CA ASP A 81 -27.35 11.21 -5.83
C ASP A 81 -28.08 10.49 -6.98
N LYS A 82 -29.27 9.95 -6.69
CA LYS A 82 -30.15 9.26 -7.65
C LYS A 82 -30.63 10.15 -8.81
N ASN A 83 -30.28 11.44 -8.78
CA ASN A 83 -30.64 12.44 -9.79
C ASN A 83 -29.44 12.89 -10.65
N ALA A 84 -28.25 12.32 -10.47
CA ALA A 84 -27.11 12.65 -11.31
C ALA A 84 -27.28 12.08 -12.73
N SER A 85 -27.16 12.97 -13.72
CA SER A 85 -27.27 12.76 -15.17
C SER A 85 -26.74 11.40 -15.68
N GLN A 86 -27.50 10.76 -16.58
CA GLN A 86 -27.23 9.47 -17.24
C GLN A 86 -25.98 9.43 -18.15
N THR A 87 -25.06 10.39 -18.03
CA THR A 87 -23.79 10.31 -18.75
C THR A 87 -22.83 9.49 -17.90
N PRO A 88 -22.30 8.35 -18.41
CA PRO A 88 -21.28 7.61 -17.69
C PRO A 88 -20.14 8.57 -17.32
N PRO A 89 -19.71 8.63 -16.05
CA PRO A 89 -18.59 9.46 -15.68
C PRO A 89 -17.39 9.08 -16.56
N LYS A 90 -16.76 10.08 -17.19
CA LYS A 90 -15.50 9.90 -17.93
C LYS A 90 -14.52 9.23 -16.96
N ASP A 91 -13.95 8.08 -17.35
CA ASP A 91 -12.96 7.38 -16.54
C ASP A 91 -11.88 8.40 -16.08
N PRO A 92 -11.80 8.70 -14.77
CA PRO A 92 -10.93 9.75 -14.27
C PRO A 92 -9.46 9.41 -14.46
N TYR A 93 -9.14 8.17 -14.83
CA TYR A 93 -7.79 7.68 -15.05
C TYR A 93 -7.42 7.48 -16.52
N SER A 94 -8.36 7.72 -17.44
CA SER A 94 -8.11 7.57 -18.89
C SER A 94 -6.97 8.44 -19.41
N GLU A 95 -6.64 9.53 -18.70
CA GLU A 95 -5.51 10.41 -18.98
C GLU A 95 -4.12 9.76 -18.76
N PHE A 96 -4.06 8.62 -18.07
CA PHE A 96 -2.82 7.86 -17.87
C PHE A 96 -2.63 6.76 -18.92
N ASN A 97 -3.64 6.50 -19.76
CA ASN A 97 -3.52 5.55 -20.85
C ASN A 97 -2.52 6.09 -21.90
N GLY A 98 -1.59 5.24 -22.30
CA GLY A 98 -0.49 5.57 -23.21
C GLY A 98 0.83 5.89 -22.52
N ILE A 99 0.90 5.90 -21.18
CA ILE A 99 2.18 5.89 -20.47
C ILE A 99 2.95 4.64 -20.92
N ALA A 100 4.21 4.81 -21.31
CA ALA A 100 5.08 3.71 -21.69
C ALA A 100 6.38 3.73 -20.91
N PHE A 101 6.84 2.55 -20.53
CA PHE A 101 8.15 2.34 -19.95
C PHE A 101 8.96 1.43 -20.87
N HIS A 102 10.14 1.89 -21.28
CA HIS A 102 11.08 1.04 -21.99
C HIS A 102 11.77 0.12 -20.98
N THR A 103 11.87 -1.16 -21.33
CA THR A 103 12.51 -2.21 -20.54
C THR A 103 13.62 -2.82 -21.36
N ASP A 104 14.86 -2.72 -20.88
CA ASP A 104 16.00 -3.50 -21.36
C ASP A 104 16.28 -4.64 -20.38
N VAL A 105 16.48 -5.85 -20.88
CA VAL A 105 16.75 -7.06 -20.09
C VAL A 105 18.01 -7.75 -20.60
N GLU A 106 18.88 -8.15 -19.68
CA GLU A 106 20.05 -9.00 -19.92
C GLU A 106 19.90 -10.30 -19.13
N TYR A 107 19.87 -11.42 -19.85
CA TYR A 107 19.75 -12.76 -19.27
C TYR A 107 21.12 -13.29 -18.84
N LYS A 108 21.21 -13.77 -17.59
CA LYS A 108 22.33 -14.55 -17.06
C LYS A 108 21.87 -16.01 -16.91
N GLN A 109 22.74 -16.89 -16.42
CA GLN A 109 22.40 -18.32 -16.25
C GLN A 109 21.25 -18.53 -15.25
N GLU A 110 21.28 -17.85 -14.11
CA GLU A 110 20.32 -18.03 -13.00
C GLU A 110 19.59 -16.74 -12.62
N SER A 111 19.84 -15.65 -13.34
CA SER A 111 19.19 -14.36 -13.08
C SER A 111 18.96 -13.59 -14.38
N TYR A 112 18.21 -12.51 -14.29
CA TYR A 112 18.22 -11.46 -15.31
C TYR A 112 18.36 -10.09 -14.64
N LEU A 113 19.09 -9.20 -15.30
CA LEU A 113 19.15 -7.78 -14.98
C LEU A 113 18.14 -7.07 -15.88
N SER A 114 17.33 -6.19 -15.33
CA SER A 114 16.46 -5.32 -16.10
C SER A 114 16.67 -3.86 -15.74
N THR A 115 16.48 -3.00 -16.74
CA THR A 115 16.42 -1.56 -16.57
C THR A 115 15.12 -1.05 -17.16
N LEU A 116 14.40 -0.24 -16.40
CA LEU A 116 13.08 0.29 -16.75
C LEU A 116 13.15 1.82 -16.71
N TYR A 117 12.70 2.51 -17.75
CA TYR A 117 12.59 3.96 -17.72
C TYR A 117 11.40 4.50 -18.49
N LEU A 118 10.88 5.65 -18.05
CA LEU A 118 9.75 6.30 -18.73
C LEU A 118 10.16 6.70 -20.16
N SER A 119 9.51 6.11 -21.17
CA SER A 119 9.78 6.37 -22.59
C SER A 119 8.69 7.20 -23.26
N ASN A 120 7.46 7.15 -22.74
CA ASN A 120 6.36 7.97 -23.24
C ASN A 120 5.39 8.37 -22.12
N PHE A 121 4.79 9.55 -22.27
CA PHE A 121 3.71 10.01 -21.40
C PHE A 121 2.65 10.74 -22.24
N PRO A 122 1.35 10.51 -22.03
CA PRO A 122 0.29 11.19 -22.76
C PRO A 122 0.23 12.69 -22.40
N MET A 123 0.56 13.57 -23.35
CA MET A 123 0.67 15.03 -23.11
C MET A 123 -0.42 15.88 -23.77
N LYS A 124 -1.48 15.29 -24.33
CA LYS A 124 -2.46 16.00 -25.19
C LYS A 124 -3.10 17.21 -24.50
N GLU A 125 -3.42 17.09 -23.21
CA GLU A 125 -4.14 18.10 -22.42
C GLU A 125 -3.21 18.94 -21.51
N MET A 126 -1.89 18.79 -21.64
CA MET A 126 -0.92 19.50 -20.79
C MET A 126 -0.60 20.91 -21.30
N SER A 127 -0.28 21.82 -20.37
CA SER A 127 0.29 23.13 -20.69
C SER A 127 1.68 22.97 -21.34
N LYS A 128 2.21 24.05 -21.93
CA LYS A 128 3.55 24.03 -22.55
C LYS A 128 4.65 23.77 -21.50
N GLU A 129 4.48 24.33 -20.32
CA GLU A 129 5.39 24.20 -19.18
C GLU A 129 5.37 22.76 -18.66
N GLU A 130 4.19 22.17 -18.50
CA GLU A 130 4.04 20.76 -18.10
C GLU A 130 4.69 19.80 -19.11
N LYS A 131 4.50 20.04 -20.41
CA LYS A 131 5.14 19.26 -21.48
C LYS A 131 6.66 19.29 -21.38
N SER A 132 7.24 20.49 -21.24
CA SER A 132 8.69 20.66 -21.11
C SER A 132 9.29 19.86 -19.95
N VAL A 133 8.61 19.85 -18.80
CA VAL A 133 9.03 19.06 -17.64
C VAL A 133 8.96 17.55 -17.93
N VAL A 134 7.87 17.07 -18.53
CA VAL A 134 7.72 15.65 -18.87
C VAL A 134 8.74 15.21 -19.93
N GLU A 135 8.97 16.03 -20.96
CA GLU A 135 10.02 15.81 -21.96
C GLU A 135 11.39 15.72 -21.31
N ARG A 136 11.71 16.61 -20.36
CA ARG A 136 12.97 16.54 -19.60
C ARG A 136 13.07 15.27 -18.74
N ILE A 137 11.97 14.83 -18.11
CA ILE A 137 11.93 13.56 -17.36
C ILE A 137 12.26 12.37 -18.28
N ILE A 138 11.66 12.32 -19.46
CA ILE A 138 11.88 11.25 -20.46
C ILE A 138 13.31 11.33 -21.01
N ASN A 139 13.73 12.49 -21.52
CA ASN A 139 15.03 12.67 -22.18
C ASN A 139 16.21 12.41 -21.24
N ASN A 140 16.10 12.81 -19.97
CA ASN A 140 17.15 12.60 -18.97
C ASN A 140 17.02 11.25 -18.22
N LYS A 141 16.01 10.44 -18.56
CA LYS A 141 15.67 9.19 -17.88
C LYS A 141 15.67 9.38 -16.35
N LEU A 142 14.87 10.34 -15.88
CA LEU A 142 14.83 10.66 -14.45
C LEU A 142 14.08 9.58 -13.65
N LEU A 143 13.04 8.99 -14.24
CA LEU A 143 12.43 7.77 -13.73
C LEU A 143 13.17 6.59 -14.36
N TYR A 144 14.20 6.10 -13.67
CA TYR A 144 15.05 5.00 -14.11
C TYR A 144 15.21 3.99 -12.97
N ILE A 145 14.76 2.77 -13.19
CA ILE A 145 14.77 1.68 -12.22
C ILE A 145 15.70 0.60 -12.76
N THR A 146 16.57 0.10 -11.92
CA THR A 146 17.34 -1.13 -12.19
C THR A 146 16.87 -2.21 -11.25
N SER A 147 16.76 -3.44 -11.74
CA SER A 147 16.50 -4.58 -10.87
C SER A 147 17.21 -5.83 -11.36
N GLU A 148 17.57 -6.71 -10.43
CA GLU A 148 18.07 -8.05 -10.73
C GLU A 148 17.15 -9.05 -10.05
N HIS A 149 16.77 -10.11 -10.75
CA HIS A 149 15.97 -11.21 -10.21
C HIS A 149 16.70 -12.53 -10.45
N ASN A 150 16.96 -13.26 -9.37
CA ASN A 150 17.50 -14.61 -9.40
C ASN A 150 16.34 -15.61 -9.44
N VAL A 151 16.23 -16.40 -10.50
CA VAL A 151 15.10 -17.32 -10.70
C VAL A 151 15.22 -18.62 -9.92
N VAL A 152 16.40 -18.92 -9.37
CA VAL A 152 16.65 -20.11 -8.55
C VAL A 152 16.25 -19.84 -7.10
N THR A 153 16.67 -18.69 -6.56
CA THR A 153 16.40 -18.30 -5.17
C THR A 153 15.14 -17.43 -5.03
N ASN A 154 14.56 -17.01 -6.15
CA ASN A 154 13.52 -15.97 -6.23
C ASN A 154 13.95 -14.61 -5.65
N ALA A 155 15.23 -14.43 -5.33
CA ALA A 155 15.71 -13.19 -4.73
C ALA A 155 15.68 -12.05 -5.76
N PHE A 156 15.34 -10.85 -5.32
CA PHE A 156 15.46 -9.65 -6.15
C PHE A 156 16.15 -8.51 -5.42
N THR A 157 16.74 -7.63 -6.20
CA THR A 157 17.17 -6.30 -5.79
C THR A 157 16.63 -5.27 -6.76
N MET A 158 16.32 -4.08 -6.28
CA MET A 158 15.92 -2.94 -7.10
C MET A 158 16.53 -1.64 -6.58
N GLU A 159 16.82 -0.73 -7.49
CA GLU A 159 17.29 0.61 -7.19
C GLU A 159 16.67 1.60 -8.18
N VAL A 160 16.13 2.70 -7.66
CA VAL A 160 15.68 3.82 -8.50
C VAL A 160 16.77 4.88 -8.47
N LYS A 161 17.13 5.38 -9.65
CA LYS A 161 18.11 6.44 -9.83
C LYS A 161 17.75 7.65 -8.97
N ASP A 162 18.74 8.16 -8.24
CA ASP A 162 18.62 9.41 -7.50
C ASP A 162 18.31 10.58 -8.45
N ILE A 163 17.42 11.47 -8.01
CA ILE A 163 17.00 12.65 -8.76
C ILE A 163 17.42 13.87 -7.95
N ASP A 164 18.03 14.85 -8.60
CA ASP A 164 18.24 16.19 -8.04
C ASP A 164 18.07 17.20 -9.19
N GLU A 165 16.82 17.56 -9.45
CA GLU A 165 16.43 18.26 -10.67
C GLU A 165 15.56 19.47 -10.38
N GLN A 166 16.03 20.64 -10.81
CA GLN A 166 15.29 21.89 -10.73
C GLN A 166 14.57 22.15 -12.07
N PHE A 167 13.25 22.11 -12.01
CA PHE A 167 12.35 22.55 -13.07
C PHE A 167 11.93 24.00 -12.84
N GLU A 168 11.22 24.57 -13.81
CA GLU A 168 10.74 25.96 -13.73
C GLU A 168 9.82 26.19 -12.51
N THR A 169 9.00 25.20 -12.17
CA THR A 169 7.95 25.31 -11.14
C THR A 169 8.25 24.51 -9.86
N ILE A 170 9.23 23.60 -9.88
CA ILE A 170 9.52 22.70 -8.78
C ILE A 170 10.96 22.20 -8.79
N HIS A 171 11.56 22.07 -7.61
CA HIS A 171 12.77 21.28 -7.36
C HIS A 171 12.37 19.93 -6.78
N ILE A 172 12.79 18.85 -7.43
CA ILE A 172 12.57 17.47 -7.01
C ILE A 172 13.92 16.89 -6.63
N LYS A 173 14.01 16.35 -5.41
CA LYS A 173 15.16 15.58 -4.96
C LYS A 173 14.70 14.25 -4.36
N THR A 174 15.26 13.15 -4.83
CA THR A 174 15.04 11.80 -4.27
C THR A 174 16.37 11.09 -4.14
N SER A 175 16.57 10.36 -3.06
CA SER A 175 17.78 9.55 -2.89
C SER A 175 17.54 8.23 -2.20
N GLY A 176 18.38 7.25 -2.55
CA GLY A 176 18.50 5.99 -1.82
C GLY A 176 17.22 5.17 -1.86
N PHE A 177 16.48 5.20 -2.97
CA PHE A 177 15.35 4.32 -3.20
C PHE A 177 15.91 2.94 -3.57
N LYS A 178 15.82 2.00 -2.63
CA LYS A 178 16.32 0.64 -2.78
C LYS A 178 15.25 -0.35 -2.33
N GLY A 179 15.20 -1.49 -2.98
CA GLY A 179 14.38 -2.62 -2.56
C GLY A 179 15.13 -3.93 -2.70
N HIS A 180 14.82 -4.90 -1.86
CA HIS A 180 15.30 -6.26 -1.98
C HIS A 180 14.34 -7.23 -1.30
N GLY A 181 14.46 -8.50 -1.63
CA GLY A 181 13.59 -9.51 -1.04
C GLY A 181 13.57 -10.80 -1.84
N THR A 182 12.52 -11.59 -1.63
CA THR A 182 12.22 -12.79 -2.39
C THR A 182 10.81 -12.71 -2.96
N TYR A 183 10.69 -12.95 -4.27
CA TYR A 183 9.44 -12.92 -4.99
C TYR A 183 9.30 -14.15 -5.90
N ASP A 184 8.45 -15.09 -5.49
CA ASP A 184 8.08 -16.25 -6.31
C ASP A 184 6.74 -16.02 -6.99
N MET A 185 6.77 -15.91 -8.32
CA MET A 185 5.59 -15.74 -9.16
C MET A 185 4.64 -16.94 -9.14
N ASP A 186 5.12 -18.11 -8.75
CA ASP A 186 4.31 -19.33 -8.63
C ASP A 186 3.76 -19.50 -7.22
N ASN A 187 4.36 -18.81 -6.24
CA ASN A 187 4.01 -18.93 -4.83
C ASN A 187 4.04 -17.56 -4.13
N LEU A 188 2.88 -16.94 -4.09
CA LEU A 188 2.67 -15.63 -3.48
C LEU A 188 2.67 -15.68 -1.95
N ASP A 189 2.78 -16.88 -1.38
CA ASP A 189 2.74 -17.07 0.06
C ASP A 189 4.12 -16.97 0.72
N THR A 190 5.22 -16.95 -0.06
CA THR A 190 6.62 -16.89 0.42
C THR A 190 7.31 -15.57 0.08
N GLN A 191 6.59 -14.47 0.23
CA GLN A 191 7.04 -13.15 -0.20
C GLN A 191 7.80 -12.47 0.93
N ASP A 192 8.99 -11.96 0.64
CA ASP A 192 9.72 -11.06 1.53
C ASP A 192 10.07 -9.84 0.71
N MET A 193 9.72 -8.65 1.17
CA MET A 193 10.05 -7.41 0.47
C MET A 193 10.43 -6.35 1.47
N LYS A 194 11.61 -5.77 1.29
CA LYS A 194 12.08 -4.61 2.02
C LYS A 194 12.34 -3.50 1.03
N LEU A 195 11.65 -2.38 1.20
CA LEU A 195 11.79 -1.18 0.41
C LEU A 195 12.19 -0.04 1.33
N ASN A 196 13.16 0.76 0.91
CA ASN A 196 13.70 1.87 1.66
C ASN A 196 13.86 3.08 0.73
N ILE A 197 13.47 4.25 1.19
CA ILE A 197 13.70 5.54 0.54
C ILE A 197 14.42 6.43 1.55
N ALA A 198 15.69 6.70 1.29
CA ALA A 198 16.52 7.48 2.22
C ALA A 198 16.00 8.93 2.37
N SER A 199 15.69 9.60 1.27
CA SER A 199 14.99 10.88 1.33
C SER A 199 14.21 11.23 0.05
N MET A 200 13.16 12.03 0.23
CA MET A 200 12.40 12.69 -0.83
C MET A 200 12.15 14.14 -0.42
N MET A 201 12.40 15.08 -1.32
CA MET A 201 12.11 16.50 -1.15
C MET A 201 11.45 17.04 -2.41
N LEU A 202 10.38 17.79 -2.21
CA LEU A 202 9.64 18.51 -3.24
C LEU A 202 9.52 19.96 -2.77
N LYS A 203 10.02 20.90 -3.58
CA LYS A 203 10.00 22.32 -3.24
C LYS A 203 9.59 23.15 -4.44
N PRO A 204 8.39 23.76 -4.44
CA PRO A 204 8.00 24.72 -5.48
C PRO A 204 9.00 25.87 -5.60
N THR A 205 9.24 26.31 -6.84
CA THR A 205 10.16 27.42 -7.16
C THR A 205 9.41 28.71 -7.49
N GLU A 206 8.12 28.63 -7.81
CA GLU A 206 7.31 29.80 -8.13
C GLU A 206 7.10 30.70 -6.89
N LYS A 207 7.17 32.02 -7.10
CA LYS A 207 7.07 33.01 -6.02
C LYS A 207 5.79 32.89 -5.19
N LYS A 208 4.66 32.49 -5.78
CA LYS A 208 3.38 32.36 -5.06
C LYS A 208 3.35 31.19 -4.07
N PHE A 209 4.25 30.22 -4.22
CA PHE A 209 4.41 29.05 -3.35
C PHE A 209 5.68 29.14 -2.51
N LEU A 210 6.25 30.34 -2.36
CA LEU A 210 7.48 30.53 -1.59
C LEU A 210 7.27 30.08 -0.13
N GLY A 211 8.13 29.16 0.31
CA GLY A 211 8.06 28.56 1.65
C GLY A 211 7.28 27.25 1.70
N GLU A 212 6.63 26.83 0.61
CA GLU A 212 6.02 25.50 0.52
C GLU A 212 7.09 24.43 0.28
N TYR A 213 6.88 23.24 0.87
CA TYR A 213 7.73 22.07 0.68
C TYR A 213 7.06 20.79 1.19
N LEU A 214 7.60 19.65 0.75
CA LEU A 214 7.42 18.34 1.37
C LEU A 214 8.80 17.69 1.48
N THR A 215 9.14 17.20 2.67
CA THR A 215 10.33 16.39 2.95
C THR A 215 9.89 15.10 3.62
N ILE A 216 10.42 13.97 3.16
CA ILE A 216 10.25 12.65 3.75
C ILE A 216 11.64 12.07 3.93
N ASN A 217 12.00 11.64 5.14
CA ASN A 217 13.26 10.97 5.41
C ASN A 217 13.03 9.55 5.90
N ASN A 218 13.83 8.64 5.34
CA ASN A 218 13.95 7.24 5.77
C ASN A 218 12.58 6.54 5.85
N LEU A 219 11.84 6.57 4.74
CA LEU A 219 10.61 5.79 4.59
C LEU A 219 11.00 4.35 4.28
N TYR A 220 10.52 3.40 5.08
CA TYR A 220 10.70 1.98 4.84
C TYR A 220 9.37 1.22 4.85
N LEU A 221 9.35 0.13 4.10
CA LEU A 221 8.26 -0.81 3.98
C LEU A 221 8.85 -2.21 3.98
N ASN A 222 8.47 -3.01 4.96
CA ASN A 222 8.84 -4.41 5.10
C ASN A 222 7.55 -5.24 5.04
N LEU A 223 7.49 -6.18 4.10
CA LEU A 223 6.40 -7.12 3.93
C LEU A 223 6.98 -8.52 4.06
N ASN A 224 6.34 -9.36 4.85
CA ASN A 224 6.70 -10.76 4.94
C ASN A 224 5.44 -11.63 4.91
N ALA A 225 5.45 -12.65 4.07
CA ALA A 225 4.46 -13.70 3.99
C ALA A 225 5.17 -15.03 4.23
N THR A 226 4.71 -15.76 5.25
CA THR A 226 5.27 -17.06 5.63
C THR A 226 4.14 -18.10 5.63
N PRO A 227 4.18 -19.11 4.76
CA PRO A 227 3.19 -20.17 4.76
C PRO A 227 3.48 -21.17 5.89
N SER A 228 2.43 -21.73 6.46
CA SER A 228 2.48 -22.81 7.44
C SER A 228 1.37 -23.82 7.15
N ASP A 229 1.68 -24.85 6.37
CA ASP A 229 0.70 -25.83 5.85
C ASP A 229 -0.46 -25.14 5.10
N LYS A 230 -1.69 -25.20 5.63
CA LYS A 230 -2.88 -24.54 5.09
C LYS A 230 -3.05 -23.09 5.55
N MET A 231 -2.15 -22.61 6.41
CA MET A 231 -2.18 -21.28 6.97
C MET A 231 -1.16 -20.35 6.32
N LEU A 232 -1.43 -19.05 6.45
CA LEU A 232 -0.57 -17.96 6.03
C LEU A 232 -0.40 -16.98 7.19
N ASN A 233 0.86 -16.61 7.47
CA ASN A 233 1.20 -15.53 8.37
C ASN A 233 1.70 -14.35 7.54
N LEU A 234 1.15 -13.16 7.80
CA LEU A 234 1.52 -11.93 7.12
C LEU A 234 2.06 -10.93 8.15
N ASN A 235 3.14 -10.24 7.81
CA ASN A 235 3.70 -9.17 8.63
C ASN A 235 3.94 -7.94 7.76
N TYR A 236 3.40 -6.81 8.20
CA TYR A 236 3.48 -5.51 7.53
C TYR A 236 4.15 -4.54 8.48
N ASN A 237 5.34 -4.06 8.14
CA ASN A 237 6.05 -3.08 8.93
C ASN A 237 6.40 -1.87 8.06
N ILE A 238 5.77 -0.74 8.34
CA ILE A 238 5.95 0.54 7.64
C ILE A 238 6.46 1.55 8.64
N GLY A 239 7.46 2.34 8.28
CA GLY A 239 7.83 3.46 9.12
C GLY A 239 8.57 4.54 8.37
N VAL A 240 8.67 5.69 9.03
CA VAL A 240 9.26 6.90 8.48
C VAL A 240 9.89 7.68 9.62
N GLU A 241 11.09 8.21 9.42
CA GLU A 241 11.80 8.98 10.46
C GLU A 241 11.30 10.43 10.53
N LEU A 242 11.01 11.03 9.37
CA LEU A 242 10.48 12.38 9.31
C LEU A 242 9.53 12.53 8.12
N ILE A 243 8.37 13.14 8.37
CA ILE A 243 7.59 13.84 7.35
C ILE A 243 7.54 15.30 7.79
N ASP A 244 8.00 16.21 6.94
CA ASP A 244 7.94 17.66 7.19
C ASP A 244 7.37 18.36 5.96
N ALA A 245 6.21 18.98 6.11
CA ALA A 245 5.48 19.59 5.02
C ALA A 245 4.98 20.98 5.42
N ASN A 246 5.08 21.92 4.48
CA ASN A 246 4.38 23.19 4.52
C ASN A 246 3.65 23.35 3.20
N ILE A 247 2.34 23.17 3.19
CA ILE A 247 1.53 23.23 1.97
C ILE A 247 0.39 24.19 2.22
N SER A 248 0.24 25.23 1.39
CA SER A 248 -0.79 26.25 1.60
C SER A 248 -0.75 26.90 3.00
N LYS A 249 0.46 27.09 3.54
CA LYS A 249 0.73 27.59 4.90
C LYS A 249 0.28 26.66 6.03
N LYS A 250 -0.07 25.42 5.73
CA LYS A 250 -0.37 24.37 6.71
C LYS A 250 0.87 23.55 6.95
N VAL A 251 1.40 23.67 8.16
CA VAL A 251 2.58 22.91 8.60
C VAL A 251 2.14 21.58 9.15
N THR A 252 2.69 20.50 8.62
CA THR A 252 2.54 19.15 9.16
C THR A 252 3.91 18.56 9.38
N LYS A 253 4.19 18.16 10.62
CA LYS A 253 5.44 17.48 10.97
C LYS A 253 5.13 16.19 11.72
N VAL A 254 5.71 15.10 11.27
CA VAL A 254 5.64 13.78 11.90
C VAL A 254 7.07 13.37 12.18
N ASN A 255 7.47 13.34 13.44
CA ASN A 255 8.74 12.75 13.85
C ASN A 255 8.49 11.30 14.22
N LYS A 256 9.19 10.40 13.52
CA LYS A 256 9.17 8.95 13.69
C LYS A 256 7.76 8.38 13.79
N ALA A 257 7.22 7.89 12.68
CA ALA A 257 6.01 7.07 12.70
C ALA A 257 6.33 5.62 12.35
N ASN A 258 5.70 4.69 13.05
CA ASN A 258 5.84 3.25 12.80
C ASN A 258 4.47 2.57 12.84
N MET A 259 4.29 1.57 11.99
CA MET A 259 3.13 0.70 11.93
C MET A 259 3.65 -0.72 11.69
N ASP A 260 3.51 -1.59 12.68
CA ASP A 260 3.86 -3.02 12.64
C ASP A 260 2.60 -3.84 12.93
N ILE A 261 2.09 -4.52 11.91
CA ILE A 261 0.86 -5.31 11.95
C ILE A 261 1.16 -6.72 11.48
N ALA A 262 0.80 -7.70 12.31
CA ALA A 262 0.84 -9.11 11.97
C ALA A 262 -0.57 -9.70 11.87
N PHE A 263 -0.74 -10.58 10.90
CA PHE A 263 -1.89 -11.47 10.79
C PHE A 263 -1.37 -12.89 10.89
N THR A 264 -1.94 -13.71 11.77
CA THR A 264 -1.51 -15.09 11.97
C THR A 264 -2.65 -16.05 11.72
N ASN A 265 -2.31 -17.24 11.21
CA ASN A 265 -3.24 -18.33 10.94
C ASN A 265 -4.36 -17.97 9.96
N ILE A 266 -4.06 -17.19 8.92
CA ILE A 266 -5.04 -16.92 7.86
C ILE A 266 -5.20 -18.18 7.01
N ASP A 267 -6.44 -18.62 6.75
CA ASP A 267 -6.69 -19.70 5.80
C ASP A 267 -6.22 -19.30 4.38
N ARG A 268 -5.21 -20.04 3.89
CA ARG A 268 -4.52 -19.72 2.63
C ARG A 268 -5.45 -19.81 1.42
N THR A 269 -6.39 -20.76 1.41
CA THR A 269 -7.32 -20.93 0.29
C THR A 269 -8.28 -19.75 0.18
N SER A 270 -8.81 -19.30 1.32
CA SER A 270 -9.73 -18.17 1.41
C SER A 270 -9.01 -16.85 1.10
N TYR A 271 -7.77 -16.70 1.57
CA TYR A 271 -6.92 -15.56 1.23
C TYR A 271 -6.66 -15.45 -0.27
N ASN A 272 -6.25 -16.55 -0.92
CA ASN A 272 -5.97 -16.54 -2.36
C ASN A 272 -7.20 -16.19 -3.19
N LYS A 273 -8.38 -16.71 -2.81
CA LYS A 273 -9.64 -16.30 -3.45
C LYS A 273 -9.94 -14.83 -3.23
N LEU A 274 -9.72 -14.28 -2.03
CA LEU A 274 -9.90 -12.85 -1.77
C LEU A 274 -8.95 -12.01 -2.65
N VAL A 275 -7.70 -12.44 -2.81
CA VAL A 275 -6.74 -11.79 -3.72
C VAL A 275 -7.25 -11.86 -5.16
N GLU A 276 -7.63 -13.03 -5.67
CA GLU A 276 -8.19 -13.19 -7.02
C GLU A 276 -9.40 -12.27 -7.26
N LEU A 277 -10.29 -12.17 -6.27
CA LEU A 277 -11.48 -11.34 -6.35
C LEU A 277 -11.15 -9.85 -6.31
N SER A 278 -10.21 -9.42 -5.46
CA SER A 278 -9.74 -8.03 -5.42
C SER A 278 -9.10 -7.58 -6.73
N GLN A 279 -8.63 -8.53 -7.54
CA GLN A 279 -8.07 -8.29 -8.86
C GLN A 279 -9.09 -8.42 -9.99
N SER A 280 -10.24 -9.03 -9.71
CA SER A 280 -11.32 -9.09 -10.66
C SER A 280 -11.95 -7.70 -10.80
N ASN A 281 -12.36 -7.32 -12.01
CA ASN A 281 -13.15 -6.09 -12.22
C ASN A 281 -14.60 -6.21 -11.68
N THR A 282 -14.87 -7.26 -10.90
CA THR A 282 -16.18 -7.56 -10.33
C THR A 282 -16.26 -6.93 -8.96
N VAL A 283 -17.13 -5.93 -8.81
CA VAL A 283 -17.52 -5.42 -7.50
C VAL A 283 -18.35 -6.51 -6.82
N ILE A 284 -17.80 -7.10 -5.76
CA ILE A 284 -18.54 -8.08 -4.96
C ILE A 284 -19.37 -7.32 -3.95
N ASP A 285 -20.67 -7.59 -3.95
CA ASP A 285 -21.57 -7.12 -2.89
C ASP A 285 -21.09 -7.71 -1.55
N PRO A 286 -20.74 -6.89 -0.54
CA PRO A 286 -20.35 -7.35 0.79
C PRO A 286 -21.43 -8.21 1.49
N ASN A 287 -22.68 -8.16 1.02
CA ASN A 287 -23.78 -8.98 1.53
C ASN A 287 -24.01 -10.26 0.72
N SER A 288 -23.23 -10.48 -0.35
CA SER A 288 -23.36 -11.68 -1.18
C SER A 288 -22.97 -12.95 -0.41
N PRO A 289 -23.61 -14.09 -0.71
CA PRO A 289 -23.21 -15.38 -0.14
C PRO A 289 -21.74 -15.71 -0.42
N GLU A 290 -21.20 -15.30 -1.58
CA GLU A 290 -19.80 -15.51 -1.95
C GLU A 290 -18.85 -14.78 -1.00
N PHE A 291 -19.06 -13.47 -0.78
CA PHE A 291 -18.26 -12.69 0.16
C PHE A 291 -18.36 -13.24 1.58
N MET A 292 -19.57 -13.57 2.03
CA MET A 292 -19.79 -14.11 3.37
C MET A 292 -19.11 -15.48 3.55
N ASN A 293 -19.08 -16.33 2.53
CA ASN A 293 -18.39 -17.61 2.56
C ASN A 293 -16.86 -17.43 2.64
N LEU A 294 -16.30 -16.44 1.93
CA LEU A 294 -14.87 -16.13 2.01
C LEU A 294 -14.49 -15.58 3.39
N LEU A 295 -15.28 -14.64 3.90
CA LEU A 295 -15.10 -14.10 5.24
C LEU A 295 -15.17 -15.22 6.29
N THR A 296 -16.16 -16.11 6.17
CA THR A 296 -16.30 -17.32 7.01
C THR A 296 -15.06 -18.21 6.90
N GLY A 297 -14.57 -18.47 5.69
CA GLY A 297 -13.38 -19.30 5.47
C GLY A 297 -12.14 -18.75 6.19
N LEU A 298 -11.93 -17.43 6.13
CA LEU A 298 -10.85 -16.77 6.86
C LEU A 298 -11.03 -17.01 8.37
N ILE A 299 -12.19 -16.68 8.93
CA ILE A 299 -12.41 -16.61 10.39
C ILE A 299 -12.69 -17.96 11.10
N THR A 300 -12.62 -19.10 10.42
CA THR A 300 -12.89 -20.43 11.02
C THR A 300 -11.71 -21.05 11.77
N GLN A 301 -10.53 -20.43 11.68
CA GLN A 301 -9.29 -20.86 12.33
C GLN A 301 -8.96 -19.86 13.45
N ASP A 302 -8.07 -20.21 14.38
CA ASP A 302 -7.59 -19.33 15.47
C ASP A 302 -6.80 -18.13 14.91
N ILE A 303 -7.48 -17.25 14.16
CA ILE A 303 -6.94 -16.04 13.57
C ILE A 303 -6.55 -15.09 14.68
N ALA A 304 -5.38 -14.48 14.52
CA ALA A 304 -5.01 -13.30 15.28
C ALA A 304 -4.62 -12.15 14.36
N ILE A 305 -5.05 -10.96 14.72
CA ILE A 305 -4.59 -9.69 14.17
C ILE A 305 -3.88 -8.97 15.31
N GLU A 306 -2.60 -8.67 15.12
CA GLU A 306 -1.76 -8.02 16.11
C GLU A 306 -1.20 -6.73 15.54
N ILE A 307 -1.61 -5.59 16.08
CA ILE A 307 -0.92 -4.32 15.94
C ILE A 307 0.18 -4.31 17.02
N LYS A 308 1.41 -4.65 16.64
CA LYS A 308 2.55 -4.72 17.57
C LYS A 308 3.00 -3.32 17.99
N ASP A 309 3.03 -2.40 17.04
CA ASP A 309 3.37 -1.00 17.27
C ASP A 309 2.71 -0.12 16.22
N LEU A 310 1.81 0.75 16.65
CA LEU A 310 1.31 1.86 15.87
C LEU A 310 1.65 3.14 16.65
N SER A 311 2.66 3.88 16.22
CA SER A 311 3.19 4.99 17.02
C SER A 311 3.64 6.18 16.21
N THR A 312 3.65 7.34 16.87
CA THR A 312 4.37 8.55 16.45
C THR A 312 5.00 9.22 17.68
N ASP A 313 6.27 9.62 17.58
CA ASP A 313 6.99 10.26 18.69
C ASP A 313 6.54 11.72 18.88
N ASP A 314 6.30 12.45 17.80
CA ASP A 314 5.79 13.82 17.86
C ASP A 314 5.04 14.18 16.58
N LEU A 315 3.79 14.63 16.75
CA LEU A 315 2.94 15.12 15.68
C LEU A 315 2.70 16.62 15.83
N VAL A 316 2.88 17.37 14.74
CA VAL A 316 2.49 18.77 14.62
C VAL A 316 1.55 18.91 13.42
N VAL A 317 0.37 19.51 13.62
CA VAL A 317 -0.60 19.78 12.55
C VAL A 317 -1.06 21.23 12.68
N ASP A 318 -1.02 21.97 11.57
CA ASP A 318 -1.36 23.40 11.52
C ASP A 318 -0.59 24.21 12.59
N SER A 319 0.69 23.91 12.75
CA SER A 319 1.59 24.47 13.78
C SER A 319 1.18 24.19 15.23
N GLN A 320 0.18 23.34 15.47
CA GLN A 320 -0.20 22.88 16.81
C GLN A 320 0.51 21.57 17.13
N LYS A 321 1.29 21.57 18.21
CA LYS A 321 1.94 20.36 18.71
C LYS A 321 0.90 19.46 19.36
N MET A 322 0.68 18.28 18.77
CA MET A 322 -0.19 17.23 19.26
C MET A 322 0.56 16.22 20.12
N GLY A 323 1.90 16.16 20.05
CA GLY A 323 2.72 15.28 20.86
C GLY A 323 2.71 13.83 20.36
N SER A 324 2.99 12.89 21.26
CA SER A 324 3.14 11.46 20.95
C SER A 324 1.83 10.69 20.99
N PHE A 325 1.83 9.56 20.28
CA PHE A 325 0.79 8.53 20.28
C PHE A 325 1.44 7.14 20.17
N LYS A 326 0.93 6.17 20.90
CA LYS A 326 1.29 4.76 20.74
C LYS A 326 0.07 3.88 20.96
N ALA A 327 -0.09 2.87 20.13
CA ALA A 327 -1.09 1.84 20.30
C ALA A 327 -0.50 0.47 19.98
N ASN A 328 -0.85 -0.52 20.78
CA ASN A 328 -0.75 -1.92 20.43
C ASN A 328 -2.10 -2.58 20.66
N ALA A 329 -2.41 -3.59 19.86
CA ALA A 329 -3.66 -4.32 19.97
C ALA A 329 -3.47 -5.75 19.49
N LYS A 330 -4.12 -6.68 20.16
CA LYS A 330 -4.24 -8.06 19.72
C LYS A 330 -5.71 -8.44 19.72
N VAL A 331 -6.21 -8.78 18.55
CA VAL A 331 -7.55 -9.32 18.34
C VAL A 331 -7.38 -10.79 18.01
N THR A 332 -7.96 -11.67 18.81
CA THR A 332 -8.00 -13.11 18.56
C THR A 332 -9.44 -13.56 18.40
N LEU A 333 -9.65 -14.49 17.49
CA LEU A 333 -10.93 -15.15 17.33
C LEU A 333 -10.78 -16.58 17.80
N LYS A 334 -11.45 -16.93 18.90
CA LYS A 334 -11.45 -18.29 19.43
C LYS A 334 -12.09 -19.22 18.42
N LYS A 335 -11.48 -20.38 18.21
CA LYS A 335 -12.14 -21.50 17.55
C LYS A 335 -13.44 -21.86 18.28
N ASP A 336 -14.56 -21.64 17.61
CA ASP A 336 -15.88 -22.12 18.02
C ASP A 336 -16.48 -22.92 16.85
N PRO A 337 -16.80 -24.22 17.03
CA PRO A 337 -17.39 -25.04 15.98
C PRO A 337 -18.74 -24.51 15.48
N ASN A 338 -19.41 -23.65 16.24
CA ASN A 338 -20.67 -23.02 15.86
C ASN A 338 -20.48 -21.61 15.29
N LEU A 339 -19.26 -21.08 15.20
CA LEU A 339 -19.01 -19.69 14.80
C LEU A 339 -19.64 -19.34 13.45
N GLU A 340 -19.50 -20.22 12.47
CA GLU A 340 -20.13 -20.06 11.14
C GLU A 340 -21.66 -19.93 11.25
N GLN A 341 -22.28 -20.77 12.09
CA GLN A 341 -23.73 -20.73 12.31
C GLN A 341 -24.13 -19.47 13.07
N LEU A 342 -23.35 -19.06 14.09
CA LEU A 342 -23.58 -17.85 14.86
C LEU A 342 -23.55 -16.60 13.97
N LEU A 343 -22.57 -16.50 13.08
CA LEU A 343 -22.45 -15.39 12.12
C LEU A 343 -23.63 -15.33 11.14
N LYS A 344 -24.15 -16.49 10.72
CA LYS A 344 -25.32 -16.57 9.83
C LYS A 344 -26.63 -16.21 10.51
N ILE A 345 -26.78 -16.52 11.80
CA ILE A 345 -27.99 -16.23 12.58
C ILE A 345 -27.98 -14.78 13.06
N ASN A 346 -26.90 -14.38 13.75
CA ASN A 346 -26.74 -13.06 14.33
C ASN A 346 -25.24 -12.76 14.58
N PRO A 347 -24.61 -11.89 13.78
CA PRO A 347 -23.21 -11.51 13.94
C PRO A 347 -22.86 -11.01 15.35
N MET A 348 -23.81 -10.46 16.10
CA MET A 348 -23.58 -10.02 17.49
C MET A 348 -23.29 -11.18 18.45
N MET A 349 -23.78 -12.40 18.16
CA MET A 349 -23.49 -13.57 18.99
C MET A 349 -22.04 -14.04 18.84
N ALA A 350 -21.46 -13.82 17.65
CA ALA A 350 -20.07 -14.15 17.36
C ALA A 350 -19.08 -13.24 18.12
N LEU A 351 -19.53 -12.10 18.66
CA LEU A 351 -18.67 -11.27 19.49
C LEU A 351 -18.13 -12.02 20.71
N SER A 352 -18.85 -12.99 21.25
CA SER A 352 -18.36 -13.82 22.37
C SER A 352 -17.10 -14.64 22.03
N ALA A 353 -16.86 -14.92 20.75
CA ALA A 353 -15.66 -15.59 20.27
C ALA A 353 -14.48 -14.63 20.07
N ILE A 354 -14.72 -13.32 20.07
CA ILE A 354 -13.67 -12.31 19.89
C ILE A 354 -13.05 -11.98 21.24
N GLU A 355 -11.73 -12.02 21.30
CA GLU A 355 -10.96 -11.41 22.36
C GLU A 355 -10.16 -10.23 21.82
N VAL A 356 -10.17 -9.13 22.57
CA VAL A 356 -9.38 -7.94 22.25
C VAL A 356 -8.56 -7.59 23.48
N ASN A 357 -7.27 -7.38 23.29
CA ASN A 357 -6.39 -6.75 24.26
C ASN A 357 -5.71 -5.59 23.57
N ALA A 358 -5.98 -4.36 23.98
CA ALA A 358 -5.37 -3.18 23.39
C ALA A 358 -4.83 -2.25 24.48
N HIS A 359 -3.69 -1.64 24.20
CA HIS A 359 -3.06 -0.63 25.03
C HIS A 359 -2.82 0.61 24.19
N ILE A 360 -3.34 1.74 24.63
CA ILE A 360 -3.26 3.01 23.93
C ILE A 360 -2.67 4.05 24.88
N GLU A 361 -1.62 4.73 24.43
CA GLU A 361 -0.98 5.85 25.10
C GLU A 361 -1.14 7.12 24.25
N LEU A 362 -1.76 8.15 24.82
CA LEU A 362 -1.91 9.46 24.19
C LEU A 362 -1.19 10.50 25.02
N SER A 363 -0.41 11.39 24.40
CA SER A 363 0.01 12.59 25.12
C SER A 363 -1.20 13.45 25.50
N GLN A 364 -1.11 14.25 26.57
CA GLN A 364 -2.20 15.14 26.98
C GLN A 364 -2.64 16.11 25.86
N ALA A 365 -1.69 16.60 25.07
CA ALA A 365 -1.99 17.47 23.92
C ALA A 365 -2.83 16.74 22.87
N MET A 366 -2.45 15.49 22.53
CA MET A 366 -3.21 14.64 21.61
C MET A 366 -4.63 14.40 22.11
N LEU A 367 -4.78 13.98 23.37
CA LEU A 367 -6.09 13.72 23.98
C LEU A 367 -6.98 14.96 23.95
N LYS A 368 -6.43 16.13 24.28
CA LYS A 368 -7.15 17.41 24.24
C LYS A 368 -7.66 17.71 22.83
N THR A 369 -6.83 17.54 21.82
CA THR A 369 -7.22 17.78 20.41
C THR A 369 -8.28 16.79 19.96
N LEU A 370 -8.13 15.50 20.24
CA LEU A 370 -9.12 14.49 19.86
C LEU A 370 -10.48 14.75 20.51
N SER A 371 -10.49 15.16 21.78
CA SER A 371 -11.70 15.46 22.55
C SER A 371 -12.52 16.65 22.00
N GLN A 372 -11.93 17.48 21.14
CA GLN A 372 -12.63 18.57 20.47
C GLN A 372 -13.50 18.10 19.29
N THR A 373 -13.35 16.85 18.86
CA THR A 373 -14.16 16.26 17.78
C THR A 373 -15.29 15.42 18.36
N PRO A 374 -16.49 15.35 17.73
CA PRO A 374 -17.59 14.54 18.24
C PRO A 374 -17.23 13.06 18.44
N LYS A 375 -16.39 12.49 17.57
CA LYS A 375 -15.92 11.11 17.68
C LYS A 375 -14.92 10.93 18.81
N GLY A 376 -13.96 11.84 18.95
CA GLY A 376 -12.97 11.77 20.03
C GLY A 376 -13.52 12.16 21.40
N ALA A 377 -14.63 12.90 21.47
CA ALA A 377 -15.34 13.19 22.71
C ALA A 377 -15.80 11.91 23.45
N MET A 378 -15.97 10.79 22.74
CA MET A 378 -16.22 9.49 23.38
C MET A 378 -15.10 9.08 24.34
N LEU A 379 -13.84 9.40 24.01
CA LEU A 379 -12.69 9.12 24.88
C LEU A 379 -12.72 9.97 26.16
N ALA A 380 -13.43 11.09 26.17
CA ALA A 380 -13.59 11.92 27.36
C ALA A 380 -14.57 11.31 28.39
N PHE A 381 -15.51 10.47 27.95
CA PHE A 381 -16.43 9.76 28.86
C PHE A 381 -15.79 8.55 29.53
N ILE A 382 -14.66 8.08 29.01
CA ILE A 382 -13.89 6.98 29.59
C ILE A 382 -12.65 7.60 30.23
N PRO A 383 -12.58 7.73 31.57
CA PRO A 383 -11.44 8.38 32.20
C PRO A 383 -10.16 7.55 31.97
N PRO A 384 -9.11 8.13 31.36
CA PRO A 384 -7.83 7.44 31.21
C PRO A 384 -7.15 7.26 32.56
N LYS A 385 -6.22 6.30 32.62
CA LYS A 385 -5.22 6.28 33.68
C LYS A 385 -4.15 7.29 33.32
N MET A 386 -3.90 8.27 34.18
CA MET A 386 -2.85 9.25 33.95
C MET A 386 -1.53 8.75 34.52
N GLU A 387 -0.50 8.67 33.67
CA GLU A 387 0.86 8.34 34.08
C GLU A 387 1.82 9.38 33.48
N LYS A 388 2.45 10.19 34.33
CA LYS A 388 3.23 11.36 33.90
C LYS A 388 2.37 12.26 32.99
N ASP A 389 2.83 12.53 31.77
CA ASP A 389 2.14 13.36 30.76
C ASP A 389 1.35 12.53 29.72
N MET A 390 1.12 11.25 30.00
CA MET A 390 0.41 10.32 29.12
C MET A 390 -0.94 9.91 29.71
N ALA A 391 -1.95 9.86 28.86
CA ALA A 391 -3.25 9.27 29.11
C ALA A 391 -3.24 7.83 28.56
N ILE A 392 -3.46 6.86 29.44
CA ILE A 392 -3.38 5.43 29.14
C ILE A 392 -4.78 4.80 29.15
N TYR A 393 -5.04 3.98 28.14
CA TYR A 393 -6.23 3.15 28.02
C TYR A 393 -5.82 1.69 27.80
N ASP A 394 -6.09 0.84 28.79
CA ASP A 394 -6.02 -0.61 28.67
C ASP A 394 -7.42 -1.14 28.38
N ILE A 395 -7.66 -1.60 27.15
CA ILE A 395 -8.96 -2.09 26.68
C ILE A 395 -8.90 -3.61 26.60
N GLN A 396 -9.82 -4.28 27.28
CA GLN A 396 -9.97 -5.73 27.21
C GLN A 396 -11.41 -6.06 26.81
N TYR A 397 -11.57 -6.89 25.79
CA TYR A 397 -12.84 -7.49 25.44
C TYR A 397 -12.70 -8.99 25.51
N THR A 398 -13.49 -9.66 26.34
CA THR A 398 -13.41 -11.12 26.50
C THR A 398 -14.77 -11.64 26.93
N ASP A 399 -15.23 -12.71 26.28
CA ASP A 399 -16.49 -13.39 26.57
C ASP A 399 -17.69 -12.42 26.65
N GLY A 400 -17.76 -11.48 25.70
CA GLY A 400 -18.83 -10.50 25.62
C GLY A 400 -18.69 -9.27 26.54
N LYS A 401 -17.66 -9.22 27.39
CA LYS A 401 -17.46 -8.14 28.38
C LYS A 401 -16.38 -7.18 27.95
N LEU A 402 -16.68 -5.89 27.98
CA LEU A 402 -15.73 -4.81 27.75
C LEU A 402 -15.24 -4.23 29.09
N LEU A 403 -13.93 -4.28 29.30
CA LEU A 403 -13.24 -3.61 30.39
C LEU A 403 -12.36 -2.50 29.81
N VAL A 404 -12.35 -1.34 30.46
CA VAL A 404 -11.36 -0.30 30.20
C VAL A 404 -10.69 0.08 31.52
N ASN A 405 -9.36 0.02 31.55
CA ASN A 405 -8.55 0.22 32.75
C ASN A 405 -9.02 -0.68 33.92
N GLY A 406 -9.39 -1.92 33.61
CA GLY A 406 -9.91 -2.92 34.56
C GLY A 406 -11.34 -2.70 35.04
N LYS A 407 -12.05 -1.68 34.55
CA LYS A 407 -13.43 -1.37 34.94
C LYS A 407 -14.41 -1.74 33.82
N PRO A 408 -15.54 -2.40 34.12
CA PRO A 408 -16.55 -2.70 33.12
C PRO A 408 -17.16 -1.41 32.55
N LEU A 409 -17.23 -1.31 31.23
CA LEU A 409 -18.12 -0.36 30.54
C LEU A 409 -19.47 -1.07 30.40
N GLN A 410 -20.46 -0.62 31.18
CA GLN A 410 -21.84 -1.15 31.14
C GLN A 410 -22.63 -0.58 29.98
#